data_AF-A0A7C6T914-F1
#
_entry.id   AF-A0A7C6T914-F1
#
_cell.length_a   1.000
_cell.length_b   1.000
_cell.length_c   1.000
_cell.angle_alpha   90.00
_cell.angle_beta   90.00
_cell.angle_gamma   90.00
#
_symmetry.space_group_name_H-M   'P 1'
#
loop_
_entity.id
_entity.type
_entity.pdbx_description
1 polymer ?
#
loop_
_entity_poly.entity_id
_entity_poly.type
_entity_poly.pdbx_seq_one_letter_code
_entity_poly.pdbx_strand_id
1 'polypeptide(L)'
;MACGWSRDARVEGSQRRSRGVSGIARAGFLMMVAGILMTTGCARVPDEAAGPLVRRTLTVDFTVAGRINPLYYYYIALDTGGNPVEGPVPVVAFPWGNGWGTGKITHFVLYHLGTFGVFRFVPGTDLLQANALGTPFDFNRPEEAPGNRIRVTLDVDATLGQDVNVVNLNIIATDRINIEPTSLETKVVDALGFTGNQFLTLPLDIPQTFTNSQLTDPEQAGDVPPALQPGVEEEDLDIIDWSAEVQINQ
;
A
#
# COMPACT_ATOMS: atom_id res chain seq x y z
N MET A 1 6.65 -10.26 63.06
CA MET A 1 5.44 -10.42 63.91
C MET A 1 4.22 -10.28 63.01
N ALA A 2 3.32 -11.27 63.11
CA ALA A 2 1.93 -11.41 62.63
C ALA A 2 1.49 -10.65 61.35
N CYS A 3 1.10 -11.28 60.23
CA CYS A 3 0.12 -12.35 59.99
C CYS A 3 -1.36 -11.92 60.18
N GLY A 4 -2.08 -11.88 59.05
CA GLY A 4 -3.43 -12.43 58.92
C GLY A 4 -4.63 -11.50 59.15
N TRP A 5 -5.56 -11.51 58.18
CA TRP A 5 -7.00 -11.83 58.31
C TRP A 5 -7.67 -11.55 56.95
N SER A 6 -8.09 -12.52 56.15
CA SER A 6 -9.08 -13.62 56.29
C SER A 6 -10.53 -13.21 56.02
N ARG A 7 -11.14 -14.05 55.18
CA ARG A 7 -12.44 -14.06 54.52
C ARG A 7 -13.64 -14.38 55.42
N ASP A 8 -14.81 -14.14 54.81
CA ASP A 8 -16.09 -14.88 54.89
C ASP A 8 -16.86 -14.94 56.22
N ALA A 9 -18.12 -14.47 56.17
CA ALA A 9 -19.20 -15.02 56.98
C ALA A 9 -20.55 -14.94 56.24
N ARG A 10 -20.95 -16.12 55.74
CA ARG A 10 -22.30 -16.54 55.38
C ARG A 10 -23.16 -16.59 56.65
N VAL A 11 -24.41 -16.11 56.59
CA VAL A 11 -25.43 -16.39 57.60
C VAL A 11 -26.69 -16.90 56.90
N GLU A 12 -26.96 -18.19 57.09
CA GLU A 12 -28.22 -18.86 56.79
C GLU A 12 -29.17 -18.77 57.99
N GLY A 13 -30.48 -18.71 57.69
CA GLY A 13 -31.48 -19.49 58.42
C GLY A 13 -32.31 -18.76 59.47
N SER A 14 -33.58 -18.54 59.17
CA SER A 14 -34.66 -18.59 60.17
C SER A 14 -35.99 -18.89 59.50
N GLN A 15 -36.48 -20.11 59.74
CA GLN A 15 -37.75 -20.65 59.26
C GLN A 15 -38.94 -20.28 60.18
N ARG A 16 -40.13 -20.37 59.57
CA ARG A 16 -41.47 -20.70 60.13
C ARG A 16 -42.24 -19.62 60.89
N ARG A 17 -43.43 -19.30 60.36
CA ARG A 17 -44.68 -19.77 60.97
C ARG A 17 -45.87 -19.75 59.99
N SER A 18 -46.57 -20.88 59.99
CA SER A 18 -47.79 -21.22 59.29
C SER A 18 -49.05 -20.64 59.95
N ARG A 19 -50.05 -20.26 59.16
CA ARG A 19 -51.48 -20.35 59.51
C ARG A 19 -52.30 -20.69 58.25
N GLY A 20 -53.10 -21.77 58.33
CA GLY A 20 -54.21 -22.07 57.41
C GLY A 20 -55.34 -21.04 57.58
N VAL A 21 -56.44 -21.04 56.83
CA VAL A 21 -57.38 -22.13 56.52
C VAL A 21 -58.36 -21.65 55.42
N SER A 22 -58.88 -22.60 54.60
CA SER A 22 -60.11 -22.61 53.76
C SER A 22 -60.37 -21.45 52.78
N GLY A 23 -60.88 -21.60 51.57
CA GLY A 23 -61.63 -22.67 50.92
C GLY A 23 -62.43 -22.01 49.78
N ILE A 24 -62.72 -22.79 48.73
CA ILE A 24 -63.90 -22.67 47.86
C ILE A 24 -64.05 -21.41 46.97
N ALA A 25 -63.78 -21.65 45.68
CA ALA A 25 -64.56 -21.27 44.49
C ALA A 25 -64.47 -19.87 43.86
N ARG A 26 -64.66 -19.92 42.53
CA ARG A 26 -65.05 -18.87 41.55
C ARG A 26 -63.86 -18.06 41.00
N ALA A 27 -63.37 -18.43 39.82
CA ALA A 27 -63.89 -18.06 38.50
C ALA A 27 -63.67 -16.57 38.16
N GLY A 28 -62.72 -16.34 37.23
CA GLY A 28 -62.72 -15.23 36.27
C GLY A 28 -62.31 -13.85 36.80
N PHE A 29 -61.03 -13.49 36.68
CA PHE A 29 -60.62 -12.08 36.59
C PHE A 29 -59.18 -11.94 36.05
N LEU A 30 -59.02 -11.15 34.97
CA LEU A 30 -57.80 -10.56 34.38
C LEU A 30 -56.71 -11.53 33.87
N MET A 31 -56.40 -11.68 32.58
CA MET A 31 -56.50 -10.76 31.44
C MET A 31 -55.76 -9.41 31.62
N MET A 32 -54.49 -9.39 32.07
CA MET A 32 -53.62 -8.21 31.91
C MET A 32 -52.09 -8.41 32.12
N VAL A 33 -51.47 -9.52 31.69
CA VAL A 33 -49.97 -9.62 31.66
C VAL A 33 -49.51 -10.48 30.47
N ALA A 34 -49.97 -10.14 29.26
CA ALA A 34 -49.61 -10.88 28.04
C ALA A 34 -49.44 -9.92 26.85
N GLY A 35 -48.54 -8.93 26.93
CA GLY A 35 -48.46 -7.94 25.84
C GLY A 35 -47.30 -6.96 25.81
N ILE A 36 -46.15 -7.22 26.44
CA ILE A 36 -44.98 -6.33 26.29
C ILE A 36 -43.70 -7.18 26.28
N LEU A 37 -43.44 -7.88 25.18
CA LEU A 37 -42.13 -8.55 24.94
C LEU A 37 -41.92 -8.93 23.46
N MET A 38 -42.43 -8.14 22.52
CA MET A 38 -42.25 -8.37 21.08
C MET A 38 -41.99 -7.08 20.28
N THR A 39 -40.98 -6.30 20.68
CA THR A 39 -40.46 -5.21 19.82
C THR A 39 -38.93 -5.16 19.85
N THR A 40 -38.28 -6.29 19.59
CA THR A 40 -36.92 -6.28 19.02
C THR A 40 -37.04 -6.62 17.54
N GLY A 41 -37.61 -5.68 16.78
CA GLY A 41 -37.43 -5.68 15.35
C GLY A 41 -35.97 -5.33 15.10
N CYS A 42 -35.18 -6.31 14.66
CA CYS A 42 -33.97 -6.02 13.92
C CYS A 42 -34.38 -5.08 12.79
N ALA A 43 -33.96 -3.81 12.84
CA ALA A 43 -34.11 -2.92 11.71
C ALA A 43 -33.42 -3.62 10.53
N ARG A 44 -34.21 -4.02 9.54
CA ARG A 44 -33.70 -4.39 8.23
C ARG A 44 -33.05 -3.13 7.71
N VAL A 45 -31.72 -3.08 7.80
CA VAL A 45 -30.93 -2.08 7.09
C VAL A 45 -31.40 -2.20 5.64
N PRO A 46 -31.88 -1.10 5.01
CA PRO A 46 -32.18 -1.19 3.59
C PRO A 46 -30.90 -1.67 2.93
N ASP A 47 -31.02 -2.67 2.06
CA ASP A 47 -30.00 -2.93 1.05
C ASP A 47 -29.99 -1.67 0.18
N GLU A 48 -29.32 -0.62 0.66
CA GLU A 48 -28.72 0.36 -0.22
C GLU A 48 -27.81 -0.52 -1.05
N ALA A 49 -28.27 -0.84 -2.25
CA ALA A 49 -27.44 -1.47 -3.25
C ALA A 49 -26.27 -0.50 -3.40
N ALA A 50 -25.20 -0.75 -2.66
CA ALA A 50 -23.88 -0.28 -3.04
C ALA A 50 -23.82 -0.68 -4.51
N GLY A 51 -23.80 0.33 -5.39
CA GLY A 51 -23.57 0.09 -6.80
C GLY A 51 -22.34 -0.83 -6.93
N PRO A 52 -22.20 -1.55 -8.04
CA PRO A 52 -21.02 -2.39 -8.26
C PRO A 52 -19.77 -1.62 -7.82
N LEU A 53 -18.99 -2.20 -6.90
CA LEU A 53 -17.80 -1.56 -6.36
C LEU A 53 -16.80 -1.46 -7.50
N VAL A 54 -16.83 -0.33 -8.20
CA VAL A 54 -15.88 -0.06 -9.27
C VAL A 54 -14.51 0.12 -8.64
N ARG A 55 -13.58 -0.79 -8.92
CA ARG A 55 -12.21 -0.72 -8.44
C ARG A 55 -11.28 -0.36 -9.59
N ARG A 56 -10.52 0.71 -9.40
CA ARG A 56 -9.43 1.09 -10.32
C ARG A 56 -8.13 0.48 -9.84
N THR A 57 -7.43 -0.22 -10.73
CA THR A 57 -6.11 -0.80 -10.45
C THR A 57 -5.07 -0.30 -11.42
N LEU A 58 -3.88 -0.01 -10.89
CA LEU A 58 -2.68 0.27 -11.67
C LEU A 58 -1.70 -0.89 -11.47
N THR A 59 -1.43 -1.63 -12.53
CA THR A 59 -0.40 -2.67 -12.56
C THR A 59 0.83 -2.14 -13.27
N VAL A 60 1.98 -2.22 -12.62
CA VAL A 60 3.28 -1.85 -13.18
C VAL A 60 4.13 -3.10 -13.22
N ASP A 61 4.77 -3.34 -14.35
CA ASP A 61 5.53 -4.54 -14.63
C ASP A 61 6.82 -4.15 -15.34
N PHE A 62 7.98 -4.56 -14.85
CA PHE A 62 9.24 -4.33 -15.52
C PHE A 62 10.22 -5.47 -15.32
N THR A 63 11.17 -5.56 -16.26
CA THR A 63 12.18 -6.60 -16.33
C THR A 63 13.56 -5.95 -16.37
N VAL A 64 14.52 -6.52 -15.63
CA VAL A 64 15.93 -6.15 -15.72
C VAL A 64 16.73 -7.15 -16.56
N ALA A 65 17.88 -6.73 -17.08
CA ALA A 65 18.77 -7.54 -17.92
C ALA A 65 19.30 -8.77 -17.17
N GLY A 66 19.70 -8.57 -15.92
CA GLY A 66 20.23 -9.57 -15.00
C GLY A 66 19.12 -10.18 -14.16
N ARG A 67 19.20 -10.01 -12.84
CA ARG A 67 18.20 -10.47 -11.87
C ARG A 67 17.82 -9.36 -10.90
N ILE A 68 16.66 -9.52 -10.26
CA ILE A 68 16.25 -8.65 -9.16
C ILE A 68 17.11 -9.01 -7.93
N ASN A 69 18.03 -8.12 -7.59
CA ASN A 69 18.91 -8.26 -6.45
C ASN A 69 18.24 -7.64 -5.21
N PRO A 70 17.87 -8.43 -4.19
CA PRO A 70 17.16 -7.90 -3.02
C PRO A 70 17.98 -6.90 -2.19
N LEU A 71 19.29 -6.77 -2.42
CA LEU A 71 20.12 -5.76 -1.76
C LEU A 71 20.08 -4.40 -2.45
N TYR A 72 19.60 -4.32 -3.69
CA TYR A 72 19.38 -3.07 -4.40
C TYR A 72 18.00 -2.50 -4.10
N TYR A 73 17.75 -1.30 -4.61
CA TYR A 73 16.52 -0.56 -4.39
C TYR A 73 15.82 -0.37 -5.73
N TYR A 74 14.59 -0.89 -5.81
CA TYR A 74 13.75 -0.72 -6.98
C TYR A 74 12.49 0.04 -6.60
N TYR A 75 12.33 1.21 -7.19
CA TYR A 75 11.25 2.13 -6.92
C TYR A 75 10.28 2.17 -8.09
N ILE A 76 8.99 2.19 -7.79
CA ILE A 76 7.95 2.70 -8.71
C ILE A 76 7.52 4.04 -8.12
N ALA A 77 8.01 5.13 -8.69
CA ALA A 77 7.78 6.48 -8.22
C ALA A 77 6.55 7.09 -8.89
N LEU A 78 5.69 7.73 -8.10
CA LEU A 78 4.39 8.22 -8.54
C LEU A 78 4.20 9.68 -8.12
N ASP A 79 3.73 10.52 -9.04
CA ASP A 79 3.19 11.84 -8.76
C ASP A 79 1.72 11.94 -9.15
N THR A 80 0.89 12.27 -8.16
CA THR A 80 -0.56 12.40 -8.29
C THR A 80 -1.01 13.84 -8.58
N GLY A 81 -0.08 14.76 -8.81
CA GLY A 81 -0.36 16.16 -9.15
C GLY A 81 -0.86 16.37 -10.59
N GLY A 82 -0.57 15.43 -11.49
CA GLY A 82 -1.10 15.41 -12.86
C GLY A 82 -0.48 16.45 -13.81
N ASN A 83 0.64 17.08 -13.43
CA ASN A 83 1.36 18.00 -14.31
C ASN A 83 2.30 17.20 -15.23
N PRO A 84 2.10 17.17 -16.56
CA PRO A 84 2.87 16.30 -17.45
C PRO A 84 4.32 16.75 -17.68
N VAL A 85 4.75 17.89 -17.11
CA VAL A 85 6.15 18.36 -17.21
C VAL A 85 6.92 18.26 -15.88
N GLU A 86 6.24 17.87 -14.80
CA GLU A 86 6.83 17.70 -13.48
C GLU A 86 6.59 16.26 -13.02
N GLY A 87 7.58 15.39 -13.22
CA GLY A 87 7.47 13.99 -12.88
C GLY A 87 8.53 13.52 -11.90
N PRO A 88 8.38 12.28 -11.42
CA PRO A 88 9.43 11.60 -10.69
C PRO A 88 10.63 11.34 -11.61
N VAL A 89 11.81 11.74 -11.18
CA VAL A 89 13.08 11.46 -11.87
C VAL A 89 14.15 11.03 -10.85
N PRO A 90 15.14 10.23 -11.25
CA PRO A 90 16.20 9.79 -10.36
C PRO A 90 17.11 10.96 -9.94
N VAL A 91 17.68 10.84 -8.74
CA VAL A 91 18.85 11.64 -8.35
C VAL A 91 20.11 10.89 -8.78
N VAL A 92 20.83 11.39 -9.78
CA VAL A 92 22.02 10.73 -10.33
C VAL A 92 23.36 11.34 -9.90
N ALA A 93 23.32 12.51 -9.24
CA ALA A 93 24.52 13.21 -8.80
C ALA A 93 24.31 13.98 -7.49
N PHE A 94 25.42 14.34 -6.85
CA PHE A 94 25.46 15.24 -5.71
C PHE A 94 24.88 16.63 -6.07
N PRO A 95 24.12 17.31 -5.18
CA PRO A 95 23.73 16.88 -3.83
C PRO A 95 22.60 15.83 -3.84
N TRP A 96 22.73 14.81 -3.00
CA TRP A 96 21.90 13.61 -3.07
C TRP A 96 20.47 13.75 -2.52
N GLY A 97 20.21 14.70 -1.61
CA GLY A 97 18.88 14.89 -1.01
C GLY A 97 18.41 13.63 -0.26
N ASN A 98 17.26 13.07 -0.68
CA ASN A 98 16.74 11.80 -0.14
C ASN A 98 17.51 10.55 -0.64
N GLY A 99 18.47 10.75 -1.54
CA GLY A 99 19.38 9.73 -2.02
C GLY A 99 18.86 8.88 -3.18
N TRP A 100 17.68 9.14 -3.76
CA TRP A 100 17.16 8.32 -4.87
C TRP A 100 16.30 9.03 -5.90
N GLY A 101 15.44 9.97 -5.50
CA GLY A 101 14.43 10.56 -6.40
C GLY A 101 14.19 12.04 -6.15
N THR A 102 13.93 12.78 -7.21
CA THR A 102 13.63 14.23 -7.20
C THR A 102 12.50 14.55 -8.18
N GLY A 103 12.23 15.84 -8.36
CA GLY A 103 11.05 16.31 -9.08
C GLY A 103 9.80 16.26 -8.20
N LYS A 104 8.66 15.94 -8.79
CA LYS A 104 7.42 15.71 -8.03
C LYS A 104 7.27 14.22 -7.77
N ILE A 105 7.18 13.86 -6.50
CA ILE A 105 6.89 12.50 -6.05
C ILE A 105 5.94 12.59 -4.86
N THR A 106 4.79 11.94 -4.93
CA THR A 106 3.81 11.89 -3.84
C THR A 106 3.76 10.52 -3.19
N HIS A 107 3.89 9.47 -3.99
CA HIS A 107 3.86 8.08 -3.53
C HIS A 107 5.00 7.29 -4.19
N PHE A 108 5.35 6.18 -3.57
CA PHE A 108 6.23 5.21 -4.21
C PHE A 108 5.98 3.80 -3.70
N VAL A 109 6.24 2.83 -4.55
CA VAL A 109 6.48 1.44 -4.15
C VAL A 109 7.98 1.24 -4.06
N LEU A 110 8.45 0.52 -3.05
CA LEU A 110 9.84 0.10 -2.90
C LEU A 110 9.90 -1.42 -2.78
N TYR A 111 10.71 -2.07 -3.61
CA TYR A 111 11.24 -3.40 -3.35
C TYR A 111 12.67 -3.30 -2.82
N HIS A 112 12.89 -3.78 -1.61
CA HIS A 112 14.20 -3.87 -0.98
C HIS A 112 14.19 -4.94 0.12
N LEU A 113 15.32 -5.62 0.32
CA LEU A 113 15.50 -6.74 1.25
C LEU A 113 14.48 -7.86 1.08
N GLY A 114 14.05 -8.10 -0.17
CA GLY A 114 13.07 -9.14 -0.49
C GLY A 114 11.64 -8.78 -0.13
N THR A 115 11.34 -7.51 0.16
CA THR A 115 10.01 -7.07 0.58
C THR A 115 9.53 -5.88 -0.22
N PHE A 116 8.22 -5.82 -0.47
CA PHE A 116 7.55 -4.65 -1.01
C PHE A 116 6.99 -3.78 0.12
N GLY A 117 7.08 -2.46 -0.06
CA GLY A 117 6.33 -1.50 0.73
C GLY A 117 5.78 -0.39 -0.15
N VAL A 118 4.60 0.12 0.20
CA VAL A 118 3.97 1.28 -0.43
C VAL A 118 4.03 2.43 0.55
N PHE A 119 4.43 3.60 0.06
CA PHE A 119 4.71 4.75 0.90
C PHE A 119 4.14 6.02 0.29
N ARG A 120 3.85 6.99 1.16
CA ARG A 120 3.46 8.35 0.80
C ARG A 120 4.39 9.34 1.46
N PHE A 121 4.96 10.26 0.68
CA PHE A 121 5.75 11.35 1.24
C PHE A 121 4.88 12.29 2.07
N VAL A 122 5.42 12.76 3.19
CA VAL A 122 4.79 13.80 4.02
C VAL A 122 4.94 15.14 3.30
N PRO A 123 3.84 15.85 2.99
CA PRO A 123 3.91 17.14 2.32
C PRO A 123 4.79 18.15 3.07
N GLY A 124 5.59 18.93 2.34
CA GLY A 124 6.45 19.98 2.91
C GLY A 124 7.73 19.48 3.59
N THR A 125 8.13 18.22 3.34
CA THR A 125 9.35 17.63 3.92
C THR A 125 10.48 17.42 2.92
N ASP A 126 10.38 18.00 1.72
CA ASP A 126 11.38 17.86 0.64
C ASP A 126 11.76 16.41 0.35
N LEU A 127 10.76 15.52 0.39
CA LEU A 127 10.90 14.07 0.19
C LEU A 127 11.80 13.36 1.23
N LEU A 128 11.97 13.95 2.42
CA LEU A 128 12.80 13.38 3.49
C LEU A 128 12.00 12.52 4.49
N GLN A 129 10.67 12.63 4.49
CA GLN A 129 9.81 11.84 5.38
C GLN A 129 8.69 11.16 4.61
N ALA A 130 8.49 9.87 4.85
CA ALA A 130 7.42 9.10 4.24
C ALA A 130 6.68 8.26 5.28
N ASN A 131 5.37 8.12 5.10
CA ASN A 131 4.52 7.23 5.87
C ASN A 131 4.31 5.93 5.10
N ALA A 132 4.43 4.80 5.77
CA ALA A 132 4.07 3.50 5.20
C ALA A 132 2.54 3.39 5.06
N LEU A 133 2.08 2.92 3.90
CA LEU A 133 0.69 2.62 3.59
C LEU A 133 0.39 1.11 3.62
N GLY A 134 1.43 0.27 3.60
CA GLY A 134 1.32 -1.18 3.64
C GLY A 134 2.10 -1.83 2.50
N THR A 135 1.57 -2.93 1.97
CA THR A 135 2.09 -3.62 0.78
C THR A 135 1.21 -3.30 -0.43
N PRO A 136 1.67 -3.59 -1.65
CA PRO A 136 0.78 -3.50 -2.82
C PRO A 136 -0.43 -4.43 -2.71
N PHE A 137 -1.44 -4.16 -3.55
CA PHE A 137 -2.66 -4.98 -3.62
C PHE A 137 -2.37 -6.39 -4.13
N ASP A 138 -1.51 -6.51 -5.14
CA ASP A 138 -0.96 -7.75 -5.63
C ASP A 138 0.49 -7.54 -6.08
N PHE A 139 1.31 -8.59 -6.07
CA PHE A 139 2.69 -8.54 -6.55
C PHE A 139 3.24 -9.94 -6.85
N ASN A 140 4.18 -10.03 -7.80
CA ASN A 140 4.94 -11.27 -7.97
C ASN A 140 6.04 -11.40 -6.92
N ARG A 141 6.63 -12.58 -6.79
CA ARG A 141 7.82 -12.83 -5.97
C ARG A 141 9.06 -12.75 -6.85
N PRO A 142 9.86 -11.66 -6.80
CA PRO A 142 11.00 -11.49 -7.71
C PRO A 142 12.10 -12.52 -7.49
N GLU A 143 12.11 -13.23 -6.35
CA GLU A 143 13.02 -14.33 -6.07
C GLU A 143 12.66 -15.64 -6.81
N GLU A 144 11.46 -15.73 -7.41
CA GLU A 144 11.02 -16.90 -8.19
C GLU A 144 11.49 -16.80 -9.65
N ALA A 145 11.88 -17.93 -10.25
CA ALA A 145 12.41 -17.97 -11.61
C ALA A 145 11.41 -17.39 -12.63
N PRO A 146 11.86 -16.56 -13.61
CA PRO A 146 13.26 -16.30 -13.98
C PRO A 146 14.04 -15.37 -13.05
N GLY A 147 13.38 -14.69 -12.11
CA GLY A 147 14.04 -13.91 -11.07
C GLY A 147 14.44 -12.49 -11.47
N ASN A 148 14.00 -12.01 -12.63
CA ASN A 148 14.42 -10.73 -13.23
C ASN A 148 13.27 -9.73 -13.42
N ARG A 149 12.10 -9.99 -12.82
CA ARG A 149 10.88 -9.23 -13.07
C ARG A 149 10.23 -8.78 -11.77
N ILE A 150 9.79 -7.53 -11.74
CA ILE A 150 8.91 -6.98 -10.70
C ILE A 150 7.58 -6.63 -11.35
N ARG A 151 6.50 -7.20 -10.80
CA ARG A 151 5.12 -6.85 -11.10
C ARG A 151 4.43 -6.47 -9.82
N VAL A 152 3.82 -5.30 -9.81
CA VAL A 152 3.08 -4.76 -8.67
C VAL A 152 1.74 -4.23 -9.17
N THR A 153 0.67 -4.52 -8.44
CA THR A 153 -0.65 -3.92 -8.64
C THR A 153 -1.02 -3.09 -7.42
N LEU A 154 -1.48 -1.87 -7.65
CA LEU A 154 -2.05 -0.98 -6.66
C LEU A 154 -3.57 -0.90 -6.84
N ASP A 155 -4.30 -0.92 -5.74
CA ASP A 155 -5.66 -0.38 -5.69
C ASP A 155 -5.53 1.15 -5.65
N VAL A 156 -5.85 1.82 -6.75
CA VAL A 156 -5.63 3.26 -6.93
C VAL A 156 -6.36 4.05 -5.86
N ASP A 157 -7.61 3.67 -5.61
CA ASP A 157 -8.49 4.43 -4.73
C ASP A 157 -8.09 4.30 -3.26
N ALA A 158 -7.69 3.09 -2.85
CA ALA A 158 -7.21 2.84 -1.50
C ALA A 158 -5.80 3.42 -1.25
N THR A 159 -4.97 3.51 -2.29
CA THR A 159 -3.55 3.89 -2.17
C THR A 159 -3.31 5.37 -2.42
N LEU A 160 -3.84 5.89 -3.53
CA LEU A 160 -3.58 7.24 -4.03
C LEU A 160 -4.73 8.20 -3.69
N GLY A 161 -5.94 7.66 -3.59
CA GLY A 161 -7.16 8.39 -3.27
C GLY A 161 -8.16 8.42 -4.44
N GLN A 162 -9.44 8.48 -4.10
CA GLN A 162 -10.56 8.43 -5.04
C GLN A 162 -10.55 9.58 -6.07
N ASP A 163 -10.01 10.75 -5.70
CA ASP A 163 -9.98 11.92 -6.59
C ASP A 163 -8.78 11.93 -7.55
N VAL A 164 -7.88 10.95 -7.44
CA VAL A 164 -6.70 10.85 -8.32
C VAL A 164 -7.11 10.21 -9.65
N ASN A 165 -6.98 10.99 -10.73
CA ASN A 165 -7.38 10.55 -12.08
C ASN A 165 -6.22 10.53 -13.07
N VAL A 166 -5.06 11.06 -12.70
CA VAL A 166 -3.84 11.03 -13.49
C VAL A 166 -2.67 10.77 -12.55
N VAL A 167 -1.70 9.99 -13.01
CA VAL A 167 -0.43 9.82 -12.31
C VAL A 167 0.74 9.96 -13.29
N ASN A 168 1.79 10.64 -12.86
CA ASN A 168 3.08 10.56 -13.51
C ASN A 168 3.88 9.40 -12.87
N LEU A 169 4.47 8.53 -13.69
CA LEU A 169 5.15 7.32 -13.25
C LEU A 169 6.57 7.23 -13.81
N ASN A 170 7.51 6.87 -12.95
CA ASN A 170 8.85 6.43 -13.33
C ASN A 170 9.22 5.16 -12.55
N ILE A 171 10.06 4.31 -13.14
CA ILE A 171 10.69 3.17 -12.48
C ILE A 171 12.14 3.56 -12.26
N ILE A 172 12.65 3.43 -11.04
CA ILE A 172 14.02 3.83 -10.69
C ILE A 172 14.69 2.69 -9.96
N ALA A 173 15.79 2.18 -10.51
CA ALA A 173 16.65 1.18 -9.89
C ALA A 173 17.96 1.84 -9.43
N THR A 174 18.44 1.53 -8.23
CA THR A 174 19.74 2.02 -7.74
C THR A 174 20.40 1.03 -6.79
N ASP A 175 21.73 0.93 -6.83
CA ASP A 175 22.47 0.00 -5.96
C ASP A 175 22.46 0.43 -4.49
N ARG A 176 22.35 1.73 -4.23
CA ARG A 176 22.39 2.32 -2.88
C ARG A 176 21.63 3.62 -2.75
N ILE A 177 21.52 4.07 -1.50
CA ILE A 177 20.95 5.36 -1.12
C ILE A 177 22.01 6.20 -0.41
N ASN A 178 22.43 7.29 -1.04
CA ASN A 178 23.36 8.24 -0.45
C ASN A 178 22.57 9.35 0.24
N ILE A 179 22.42 9.28 1.57
CA ILE A 179 21.76 10.34 2.36
C ILE A 179 22.76 11.25 3.09
N GLU A 180 24.03 10.86 3.15
CA GLU A 180 25.07 11.64 3.80
C GLU A 180 25.37 12.89 2.95
N PRO A 181 25.12 14.11 3.46
CA PRO A 181 25.27 15.35 2.69
C PRO A 181 26.70 15.66 2.26
N THR A 182 27.68 14.91 2.74
CA THR A 182 29.10 15.07 2.39
C THR A 182 29.66 13.92 1.55
N SER A 183 28.86 12.88 1.28
CA SER A 183 29.33 11.73 0.50
C SER A 183 29.54 12.12 -0.96
N LEU A 184 30.76 11.87 -1.44
CA LEU A 184 31.13 11.95 -2.86
C LEU A 184 31.12 10.58 -3.53
N GLU A 185 30.65 9.54 -2.83
CA GLU A 185 30.47 8.22 -3.44
C GLU A 185 29.46 8.32 -4.56
N THR A 186 29.78 7.69 -5.69
CA THR A 186 28.84 7.54 -6.78
C THR A 186 27.83 6.44 -6.43
N LYS A 187 26.82 6.29 -7.27
CA LYS A 187 25.92 5.15 -7.25
C LYS A 187 25.53 4.85 -8.69
N VAL A 188 25.10 3.64 -8.95
CA VAL A 188 24.57 3.25 -10.25
C VAL A 188 23.07 3.44 -10.18
N VAL A 189 22.53 4.11 -11.19
CA VAL A 189 21.11 4.35 -11.30
C VAL A 189 20.68 4.01 -12.70
N ASP A 190 19.51 3.40 -12.77
CA ASP A 190 18.77 3.28 -14.00
C ASP A 190 17.32 3.70 -13.82
N ALA A 191 16.70 4.22 -14.87
CA ALA A 191 15.31 4.66 -14.87
C ALA A 191 14.80 4.90 -16.29
N LEU A 192 13.50 5.21 -16.43
CA LEU A 192 12.89 5.36 -17.74
C LEU A 192 13.52 6.46 -18.63
N GLY A 193 13.69 6.11 -19.90
CA GLY A 193 14.43 6.80 -20.94
C GLY A 193 15.94 6.60 -20.84
N PHE A 194 16.66 6.80 -21.95
CA PHE A 194 18.13 6.65 -22.07
C PHE A 194 19.00 7.36 -20.99
N THR A 195 18.46 8.35 -20.28
CA THR A 195 19.18 9.05 -19.19
C THR A 195 18.43 9.00 -17.86
N GLY A 196 17.38 8.19 -17.78
CA GLY A 196 16.50 8.06 -16.62
C GLY A 196 15.54 9.23 -16.39
N ASN A 197 15.53 10.24 -17.26
CA ASN A 197 14.79 11.48 -17.07
C ASN A 197 13.39 11.50 -17.70
N GLN A 198 12.94 10.39 -18.26
CA GLN A 198 11.59 10.24 -18.82
C GLN A 198 10.64 9.69 -17.76
N PHE A 199 9.36 10.00 -17.92
CA PHE A 199 8.28 9.46 -17.11
C PHE A 199 7.01 9.40 -17.95
N LEU A 200 6.07 8.57 -17.52
CA LEU A 200 4.79 8.38 -18.18
C LEU A 200 3.72 9.21 -17.50
N THR A 201 2.83 9.82 -18.27
CA THR A 201 1.59 10.41 -17.73
C THR A 201 0.43 9.45 -18.05
N LEU A 202 -0.16 8.86 -17.02
CA LEU A 202 -1.16 7.81 -17.11
C LEU A 202 -2.53 8.35 -16.67
N PRO A 203 -3.53 8.47 -17.56
CA PRO A 203 -4.93 8.60 -17.16
C PRO A 203 -5.39 7.33 -16.44
N LEU A 204 -6.04 7.48 -15.29
CA LEU A 204 -6.49 6.38 -14.43
C LEU A 204 -8.00 6.11 -14.55
N ASP A 205 -8.72 6.91 -15.33
CA ASP A 205 -10.16 6.85 -15.57
C ASP A 205 -10.52 6.04 -16.84
N ILE A 206 -9.52 5.61 -17.60
CA ILE A 206 -9.69 4.84 -18.83
C ILE A 206 -8.83 3.58 -18.74
N PRO A 207 -9.40 2.38 -18.95
CA PRO A 207 -8.60 1.17 -19.06
C PRO A 207 -7.65 1.25 -20.25
N GLN A 208 -6.35 1.15 -20.00
CA GLN A 208 -5.32 1.28 -21.02
C GLN A 208 -4.01 0.61 -20.58
N THR A 209 -3.27 0.07 -21.54
CA THR A 209 -1.91 -0.43 -21.33
C THR A 209 -0.91 0.49 -22.03
N PHE A 210 0.13 0.86 -21.29
CA PHE A 210 1.32 1.54 -21.75
C PHE A 210 2.48 0.55 -21.72
N THR A 211 3.39 0.62 -22.69
CA THR A 211 4.50 -0.31 -22.88
C THR A 211 5.76 0.44 -23.27
N ASN A 212 6.90 -0.19 -23.08
CA ASN A 212 8.21 0.36 -23.44
C ASN A 212 8.27 0.97 -24.85
N SER A 213 7.65 0.31 -25.83
CA SER A 213 7.62 0.74 -27.23
C SER A 213 6.95 2.11 -27.48
N GLN A 214 6.25 2.66 -26.49
CA GLN A 214 5.52 3.93 -26.61
C GLN A 214 6.30 5.15 -26.11
N LEU A 215 7.45 4.97 -25.46
CA LEU A 215 8.36 6.08 -25.16
C LEU A 215 9.06 6.58 -26.42
N THR A 216 9.46 7.85 -26.40
CA THR A 216 10.24 8.45 -27.49
C THR A 216 11.59 7.73 -27.63
N ASP A 217 12.20 7.40 -26.49
CA ASP A 217 13.39 6.60 -26.39
C ASP A 217 13.07 5.39 -25.49
N PRO A 218 12.66 4.25 -26.08
CA PRO A 218 12.39 3.04 -25.32
C PRO A 218 13.63 2.56 -24.55
N GLU A 219 13.40 2.02 -23.36
CA GLU A 219 14.40 1.33 -22.53
C GLU A 219 15.07 0.22 -23.32
N GLN A 220 16.39 0.12 -23.20
CA GLN A 220 17.21 -0.84 -23.92
C GLN A 220 18.32 -1.33 -23.00
N ALA A 221 18.67 -2.60 -23.13
CA ALA A 221 19.80 -3.16 -22.41
C ALA A 221 21.11 -2.39 -22.67
N GLY A 222 21.89 -2.20 -21.62
CA GLY A 222 23.25 -1.68 -21.65
C GLY A 222 23.36 -0.16 -21.70
N ASP A 223 22.32 0.58 -21.30
CA ASP A 223 22.38 2.04 -21.12
C ASP A 223 22.73 2.46 -19.67
N VAL A 224 22.83 1.51 -18.75
CA VAL A 224 23.36 1.72 -17.40
C VAL A 224 24.86 2.08 -17.45
N PRO A 225 25.28 3.20 -16.84
CA PRO A 225 26.69 3.55 -16.77
C PRO A 225 27.50 2.54 -15.95
N PRO A 226 28.78 2.31 -16.30
CA PRO A 226 29.61 1.37 -15.58
C PRO A 226 29.79 1.80 -14.11
N ALA A 227 29.61 0.84 -13.21
CA ALA A 227 29.82 0.99 -11.80
C ALA A 227 31.29 1.31 -11.53
N LEU A 228 31.52 2.45 -10.88
CA LEU A 228 32.87 2.83 -10.45
C LEU A 228 33.32 2.07 -9.20
N GLN A 229 32.46 1.23 -8.64
CA GLN A 229 32.63 0.61 -7.34
C GLN A 229 32.54 -0.91 -7.45
N PRO A 230 33.37 -1.66 -6.69
CA PRO A 230 33.41 -3.10 -6.78
C PRO A 230 32.12 -3.74 -6.23
N GLY A 231 31.69 -4.83 -6.85
CA GLY A 231 30.56 -5.64 -6.37
C GLY A 231 29.17 -5.13 -6.75
N VAL A 232 29.10 -4.16 -7.68
CA VAL A 232 27.85 -3.76 -8.32
C VAL A 232 27.70 -4.51 -9.63
N GLU A 233 26.60 -5.26 -9.76
CA GLU A 233 26.21 -5.93 -11.01
C GLU A 233 25.23 -5.00 -11.73
N GLU A 234 25.70 -4.28 -12.75
CA GLU A 234 24.90 -3.27 -13.48
C GLU A 234 23.67 -3.89 -14.16
N GLU A 235 23.80 -5.11 -14.67
CA GLU A 235 22.71 -5.85 -15.30
C GLU A 235 21.53 -6.09 -14.32
N ASP A 236 21.79 -6.18 -13.01
CA ASP A 236 20.74 -6.33 -11.99
C ASP A 236 19.93 -5.03 -11.79
N LEU A 237 20.38 -3.90 -12.35
CA LEU A 237 19.71 -2.60 -12.32
C LEU A 237 19.12 -2.19 -13.68
N ASP A 238 19.76 -2.62 -14.76
CA ASP A 238 19.43 -2.32 -16.17
C ASP A 238 18.01 -2.78 -16.55
N ILE A 239 17.09 -1.84 -16.65
CA ILE A 239 15.68 -2.01 -17.03
C ILE A 239 15.62 -2.16 -18.55
N ILE A 240 15.12 -3.30 -19.02
CA ILE A 240 15.12 -3.62 -20.46
C ILE A 240 13.73 -3.64 -21.08
N ASP A 241 12.70 -3.76 -20.26
CA ASP A 241 11.30 -3.74 -20.71
C ASP A 241 10.37 -3.39 -19.55
N TRP A 242 9.23 -2.79 -19.87
CA TRP A 242 8.20 -2.45 -18.90
C TRP A 242 6.81 -2.27 -19.54
N SER A 243 5.79 -2.38 -18.70
CA SER A 243 4.43 -1.98 -18.99
C SER A 243 3.72 -1.38 -17.77
N ALA A 244 2.74 -0.53 -18.02
CA ALA A 244 1.84 0.02 -17.02
C ALA A 244 0.40 -0.14 -17.52
N GLU A 245 -0.42 -0.85 -16.77
CA GLU A 245 -1.80 -1.19 -17.12
C GLU A 245 -2.78 -0.59 -16.11
N VAL A 246 -3.72 0.19 -16.61
CA VAL A 246 -4.88 0.69 -15.87
C VAL A 246 -6.06 -0.21 -16.19
N GLN A 247 -6.74 -0.68 -15.15
CA GLN A 247 -7.99 -1.44 -15.27
C GLN A 247 -9.08 -0.84 -14.39
N ILE A 248 -10.33 -1.01 -14.82
CA ILE A 248 -11.52 -0.64 -14.08
C ILE A 248 -12.38 -1.90 -13.94
N ASN A 249 -12.39 -2.48 -12.75
CA ASN A 249 -13.09 -3.72 -12.44
C ASN A 249 -14.45 -3.37 -11.84
N GLN A 250 -15.52 -3.94 -12.39
CA GLN A 250 -16.92 -3.76 -11.92
C GLN A 250 -17.37 -4.89 -11.01
#